data_AF-A0A839WBE7-F1
#
_entry.id   AF-A0A839WBE7-F1
#
_cell.length_a   1.000
_cell.length_b   1.000
_cell.length_c   1.000
_cell.angle_alpha   90.00
_cell.angle_beta   90.00
_cell.angle_gamma   90.00
#
_symmetry.space_group_name_H-M   'P 1'
#
loop_
_entity.id
_entity.type
_entity.pdbx_description
1 polymer ?
#
loop_
_entity_poly.entity_id
_entity_poly.type
_entity_poly.pdbx_seq_one_letter_code
_entity_poly.pdbx_strand_id
1 'polypeptide(L)'
;MSRVIGWCLGLLLAAAGANIHDPYLMAVRGWSGPVIAAAGLCGLLIVLRRGVRRRVAMLALWAAVPLAVLGAEGAFQLRKASVLSAPEAVASELGRHFMVGYERVEEVEGLAARGLIGGIFVSRRNLAGRTVEELRDEIRRLQDIRRHAGLPPLRVAADQEGGIVSKLSPWLPNRPPPSALAGMPPGERRAAARALGRDHGRDLRSLGVTINFAPVLDLRTDRAPDPLDFNSLIARRAISGDPAVVGDVAAAYADGLAETGVQPTVKHFPGLGRVGTDTHHFRAAIGDSRETLESTDWRPFRHVLAGNPQALLMVGHVILSAVDPDRLASHSRRVVDGVIRRDWGYDGLVVTDDLVMTPVYQYGLCRAVEEALNAGVDLLLMAFDGAQFYRAMACAMDAAKRGDLNPATLAASRERLDRNSSEALP
;
A
#
# COMPACT_ATOMS: atom_id res chain seq x y z
N MET A 1 24.47 35.64 -9.53
CA MET A 1 23.45 35.23 -8.54
C MET A 1 23.31 36.31 -7.48
N SER A 2 22.17 37.01 -7.45
CA SER A 2 21.83 37.95 -6.38
C SER A 2 21.94 37.25 -5.01
N ARG A 3 22.27 37.99 -3.95
CA ARG A 3 22.35 37.43 -2.58
C ARG A 3 21.05 36.70 -2.23
N VAL A 4 19.90 37.26 -2.60
CA VAL A 4 18.57 36.67 -2.38
C VAL A 4 18.45 35.30 -3.05
N ILE A 5 18.87 35.18 -4.31
CA ILE A 5 18.83 33.90 -5.04
C ILE A 5 19.71 32.85 -4.36
N GLY A 6 20.88 33.24 -3.84
CA GLY A 6 21.77 32.35 -3.10
C GLY A 6 21.17 31.82 -1.81
N TRP A 7 20.38 32.64 -1.10
CA TRP A 7 19.64 32.22 0.10
C TRP A 7 18.49 31.29 -0.25
N CYS A 8 17.63 31.68 -1.20
CA CYS A 8 16.48 30.86 -1.59
C CYS A 8 16.92 29.48 -2.11
N LEU A 9 17.95 29.44 -2.96
CA LEU A 9 18.46 28.19 -3.51
C LEU A 9 19.11 27.32 -2.43
N GLY A 10 19.91 27.89 -1.54
CA GLY A 10 20.53 27.13 -0.45
C GLY A 10 19.50 26.54 0.51
N LEU A 11 18.45 27.29 0.85
CA LEU A 11 17.33 26.81 1.69
C LEU A 11 16.55 25.70 1.00
N LEU A 12 16.23 25.87 -0.28
CA LEU A 12 15.53 24.87 -1.07
C LEU A 12 16.33 23.57 -1.19
N LEU A 13 17.64 23.66 -1.45
CA LEU A 13 18.51 22.48 -1.53
C LEU A 13 18.72 21.81 -0.17
N ALA A 14 18.80 22.56 0.92
CA ALA A 14 18.90 22.00 2.27
C ALA A 14 17.61 21.25 2.64
N ALA A 15 16.44 21.84 2.33
CA ALA A 15 15.14 21.20 2.53
C ALA A 15 14.99 19.94 1.65
N ALA A 16 15.38 20.01 0.38
CA ALA A 16 15.38 18.84 -0.52
C ALA A 16 16.33 17.75 -0.02
N GLY A 17 17.53 18.11 0.44
CA GLY A 17 18.50 17.18 0.99
C GLY A 17 18.01 16.47 2.26
N ALA A 18 17.37 17.21 3.17
CA ALA A 18 16.79 16.65 4.39
C ALA A 18 15.62 15.69 4.10
N ASN A 19 14.96 15.84 2.96
CA ASN A 19 13.79 15.06 2.54
C ASN A 19 14.09 14.16 1.34
N ILE A 20 15.34 13.77 1.10
CA ILE A 20 15.73 12.97 -0.07
C ILE A 20 14.96 11.64 -0.18
N HIS A 21 14.54 11.07 0.95
CA HIS A 21 13.73 9.86 1.00
C HIS A 21 12.22 10.11 0.91
N ASP A 22 11.77 11.33 0.62
CA ASP A 22 10.34 11.61 0.44
C ASP A 22 9.78 10.83 -0.75
N PRO A 23 8.59 10.20 -0.64
CA PRO A 23 7.97 9.42 -1.72
C PRO A 23 7.88 10.17 -3.06
N TYR A 24 7.69 11.49 -3.06
CA TYR A 24 7.64 12.28 -4.30
C TYR A 24 8.98 12.37 -5.02
N LEU A 25 10.10 12.12 -4.32
CA LEU A 25 11.44 12.08 -4.90
C LEU A 25 11.85 10.68 -5.35
N MET A 26 10.99 9.66 -5.21
CA MET A 26 11.34 8.28 -5.55
C MET A 26 11.90 8.13 -6.97
N ALA A 27 11.29 8.78 -7.97
CA ALA A 27 11.74 8.74 -9.36
C ALA A 27 13.16 9.32 -9.60
N VAL A 28 13.69 10.10 -8.65
CA VAL A 28 15.00 10.76 -8.75
C VAL A 28 15.94 10.39 -7.60
N ARG A 29 15.53 9.52 -6.68
CA ARG A 29 16.20 9.29 -5.38
C ARG A 29 17.64 8.76 -5.48
N GLY A 30 18.01 8.10 -6.58
CA GLY A 30 19.36 7.60 -6.80
C GLY A 30 20.40 8.67 -7.14
N TRP A 31 20.06 9.67 -7.96
CA TRP A 31 21.00 10.68 -8.44
C TRP A 31 20.79 12.06 -7.81
N SER A 32 19.59 12.34 -7.28
CA SER A 32 19.28 13.61 -6.63
C SER A 32 20.17 13.90 -5.41
N GLY A 33 20.47 12.91 -4.57
CA GLY A 33 21.33 13.10 -3.40
C GLY A 33 22.74 13.56 -3.73
N PRO A 34 23.49 12.80 -4.54
CA PRO A 34 24.82 13.22 -5.01
C PRO A 34 24.79 14.58 -5.69
N VAL A 35 23.76 14.88 -6.49
CA VAL A 35 23.60 16.17 -7.17
C VAL A 35 23.35 17.32 -6.19
N ILE A 36 22.45 17.14 -5.22
CA ILE A 36 22.17 18.14 -4.18
C ILE A 36 23.40 18.39 -3.32
N ALA A 37 24.09 17.32 -2.90
CA ALA A 37 25.32 17.43 -2.11
C ALA A 37 26.43 18.16 -2.89
N ALA A 38 26.63 17.82 -4.16
CA ALA A 38 27.59 18.50 -5.04
C ALA A 38 27.24 19.98 -5.25
N ALA A 39 25.95 20.30 -5.46
CA ALA A 39 25.48 21.68 -5.55
C ALA A 39 25.75 22.45 -4.25
N GLY A 40 25.54 21.80 -3.10
CA GLY A 40 25.90 22.29 -1.77
C GLY A 40 27.38 22.69 -1.65
N LEU A 41 28.28 21.77 -2.02
CA LEU A 41 29.73 21.98 -2.02
C LEU A 41 30.16 23.09 -2.99
N CYS A 42 29.59 23.13 -4.20
CA CYS A 42 29.84 24.20 -5.17
C CYS A 42 29.43 25.56 -4.63
N GLY A 43 28.24 25.66 -4.01
CA GLY A 43 27.79 26.88 -3.37
C GLY A 43 28.72 27.32 -2.25
N LEU A 44 29.16 26.40 -1.39
CA LEU A 44 30.13 26.66 -0.33
C LEU A 44 31.43 27.25 -0.89
N LEU A 45 32.00 26.65 -1.94
CA LEU A 45 33.21 27.14 -2.62
C LEU A 45 33.02 28.54 -3.21
N ILE A 46 31.86 28.83 -3.81
CA ILE A 46 31.54 30.17 -4.35
C ILE A 46 31.47 31.21 -3.22
N VAL A 47 30.90 30.86 -2.07
CA VAL A 47 30.85 31.78 -0.92
C VAL A 47 32.25 32.03 -0.37
N LEU A 48 33.06 30.98 -0.20
CA LEU A 48 34.44 31.06 0.28
C LEU A 48 35.31 31.97 -0.61
N ARG A 49 35.24 31.79 -1.94
CA ARG A 49 35.97 32.60 -2.93
C ARG A 49 35.62 34.09 -2.89
N ARG A 50 34.46 34.46 -2.33
CA ARG A 50 33.98 35.84 -2.27
C ARG A 50 34.17 36.51 -0.89
N GLY A 51 34.93 35.87 0.00
CA GLY A 51 35.33 36.39 1.31
C GLY A 51 34.36 36.07 2.45
N VAL A 52 34.93 35.63 3.58
CA VAL A 52 34.23 35.01 4.73
C VAL A 52 33.64 36.02 5.73
N ARG A 53 34.34 37.15 5.97
CA ARG A 53 34.09 38.09 7.09
C ARG A 53 32.67 38.69 7.18
N ARG A 54 31.85 38.63 6.12
CA ARG A 54 30.45 39.10 6.11
C ARG A 54 29.45 38.07 5.57
N ARG A 55 29.83 36.78 5.52
CA ARG A 55 29.04 35.71 4.85
C ARG A 55 28.94 34.42 5.65
N VAL A 56 29.26 34.44 6.94
CA VAL A 56 29.24 33.25 7.81
C VAL A 56 27.91 32.51 7.75
N ALA A 57 26.79 33.22 7.83
CA ALA A 57 25.46 32.60 7.76
C ALA A 57 25.18 31.94 6.40
N MET A 58 25.71 32.50 5.30
CA MET A 58 25.58 31.91 3.98
C MET A 58 26.51 30.68 3.83
N LEU A 59 27.71 30.70 4.43
CA LEU A 59 28.58 29.52 4.51
C LEU A 59 27.90 28.39 5.28
N ALA A 60 27.30 28.70 6.43
CA ALA A 60 26.56 27.73 7.23
C ALA A 60 25.40 27.12 6.45
N LEU A 61 24.61 27.92 5.73
CA LEU A 61 23.54 27.44 4.88
C LEU A 61 24.05 26.46 3.80
N TRP A 62 25.08 26.84 3.05
CA TRP A 62 25.60 26.00 1.98
C TRP A 62 26.34 24.76 2.49
N ALA A 63 26.92 24.81 3.69
CA ALA A 63 27.44 23.64 4.39
C ALA A 63 26.32 22.72 4.91
N ALA A 64 25.16 23.28 5.27
CA ALA A 64 24.01 22.51 5.73
C ALA A 64 23.41 21.62 4.63
N VAL A 65 23.54 21.98 3.34
CA VAL A 65 23.01 21.21 2.21
C VAL A 65 23.58 19.76 2.16
N PRO A 66 24.91 19.55 2.02
CA PRO A 66 25.45 18.18 2.01
C PRO A 66 25.28 17.48 3.36
N LEU A 67 25.31 18.21 4.48
CA LEU A 67 25.02 17.65 5.80
C LEU A 67 23.58 17.14 5.92
N ALA A 68 22.61 17.82 5.32
CA ALA A 68 21.22 17.39 5.30
C ALA A 68 21.04 16.09 4.50
N VAL A 69 21.69 15.98 3.34
CA VAL A 69 21.72 14.74 2.54
C VAL A 69 22.35 13.60 3.33
N LEU A 70 23.54 13.82 3.90
CA LEU A 70 24.25 12.80 4.68
C LEU A 70 23.46 12.40 5.95
N GLY A 71 22.81 13.35 6.60
CA GLY A 71 21.98 13.11 7.78
C GLY A 71 20.74 12.27 7.44
N ALA A 72 20.07 12.58 6.33
CA ALA A 72 18.92 11.82 5.86
C ALA A 72 19.30 10.38 5.49
N GLU A 73 20.39 10.21 4.72
CA GLU A 73 20.92 8.88 4.35
C GLU A 73 21.38 8.10 5.58
N GLY A 74 22.11 8.75 6.50
CA GLY A 74 22.53 8.14 7.76
C GLY A 74 21.34 7.66 8.59
N ALA A 75 20.29 8.47 8.71
CA ALA A 75 19.06 8.07 9.41
C ALA A 75 18.36 6.89 8.72
N PHE A 76 18.35 6.85 7.39
CA PHE A 76 17.83 5.71 6.64
C PHE A 76 18.64 4.43 6.90
N GLN A 77 19.97 4.49 6.80
CA GLN A 77 20.84 3.33 7.03
C GLN A 77 20.76 2.81 8.47
N LEU A 78 20.65 3.70 9.46
CA LEU A 78 20.45 3.33 10.86
C LEU A 78 19.11 2.59 11.07
N ARG A 79 18.02 3.08 10.47
CA ARG A 79 16.72 2.39 10.53
C ARG A 79 16.77 1.03 9.87
N LYS A 80 17.35 0.96 8.67
CA LYS A 80 17.55 -0.30 7.94
C LYS A 80 18.34 -1.30 8.77
N ALA A 81 19.46 -0.89 9.36
CA ALA A 81 20.26 -1.72 10.24
C ALA A 81 19.48 -2.17 11.48
N SER A 82 18.70 -1.29 12.11
CA SER A 82 17.86 -1.63 13.26
C SER A 82 16.80 -2.68 12.92
N VAL A 83 16.14 -2.56 11.77
CA VAL A 83 15.14 -3.54 11.30
C VAL A 83 15.82 -4.88 10.99
N LEU A 84 16.93 -4.86 10.24
CA LEU A 84 17.70 -6.04 9.87
C LEU A 84 18.47 -6.70 11.03
N SER A 85 18.49 -6.09 12.21
CA SER A 85 19.06 -6.68 13.43
C SER A 85 18.01 -6.93 14.52
N ALA A 86 16.71 -6.71 14.22
CA ALA A 86 15.63 -6.93 15.18
C ALA A 86 15.64 -8.38 15.72
N PRO A 87 15.39 -8.61 17.02
CA PRO A 87 15.29 -9.96 17.58
C PRO A 87 14.24 -10.81 16.86
N GLU A 88 14.50 -12.11 16.72
CA GLU A 88 13.63 -13.04 15.97
C GLU A 88 12.17 -13.02 16.44
N ALA A 89 11.95 -12.94 17.77
CA ALA A 89 10.61 -12.84 18.33
C ALA A 89 9.85 -11.59 17.83
N VAL A 90 10.51 -10.43 17.84
CA VAL A 90 9.94 -9.17 17.36
C VAL A 90 9.72 -9.20 15.85
N ALA A 91 10.70 -9.75 15.11
CA ALA A 91 10.61 -9.90 13.67
C ALA A 91 9.42 -10.78 13.27
N SER A 92 9.27 -11.95 13.88
CA SER A 92 8.16 -12.88 13.61
C SER A 92 6.80 -12.32 14.04
N GLU A 93 6.73 -11.61 15.17
CA GLU A 93 5.49 -11.02 15.66
C GLU A 93 5.00 -9.87 14.77
N LEU A 94 5.87 -8.91 14.46
CA LEU A 94 5.47 -7.71 13.72
C LEU A 94 5.58 -7.87 12.21
N GLY A 95 6.59 -8.61 11.74
CA GLY A 95 6.91 -8.75 10.32
C GLY A 95 5.78 -9.34 9.49
N ARG A 96 4.99 -10.25 10.07
CA ARG A 96 3.80 -10.86 9.43
C ARG A 96 2.77 -9.84 8.94
N HIS A 97 2.75 -8.63 9.52
CA HIS A 97 1.82 -7.57 9.14
C HIS A 97 2.30 -6.79 7.91
N PHE A 98 3.57 -6.86 7.53
CA PHE A 98 4.09 -6.02 6.44
C PHE A 98 3.99 -6.73 5.09
N MET A 99 3.30 -6.10 4.14
CA MET A 99 3.31 -6.45 2.73
C MET A 99 4.01 -5.36 1.94
N VAL A 100 5.12 -5.71 1.29
CA VAL A 100 6.01 -4.71 0.67
C VAL A 100 6.18 -4.95 -0.83
N GLY A 101 6.13 -3.89 -1.62
CA GLY A 101 6.68 -3.90 -2.96
C GLY A 101 8.18 -3.66 -2.94
N TYR A 102 8.83 -4.02 -4.04
CA TYR A 102 10.28 -3.92 -4.20
C TYR A 102 10.62 -3.71 -5.68
N GLU A 103 11.84 -3.23 -5.96
CA GLU A 103 12.35 -3.13 -7.33
C GLU A 103 13.33 -4.27 -7.62
N ARG A 104 14.22 -4.56 -6.67
CA ARG A 104 15.17 -5.67 -6.76
C ARG A 104 14.96 -6.67 -5.64
N VAL A 105 15.07 -7.96 -5.96
CA VAL A 105 14.83 -9.03 -4.99
C VAL A 105 15.74 -8.95 -3.77
N GLU A 106 16.98 -8.49 -3.94
CA GLU A 106 17.94 -8.35 -2.84
C GLU A 106 17.45 -7.40 -1.73
N GLU A 107 16.51 -6.51 -2.02
CA GLU A 107 15.90 -5.62 -1.02
C GLU A 107 15.02 -6.37 -0.01
N VAL A 108 14.45 -7.51 -0.42
CA VAL A 108 13.46 -8.27 0.36
C VAL A 108 13.93 -9.66 0.78
N GLU A 109 15.01 -10.20 0.22
CA GLU A 109 15.57 -11.51 0.63
C GLU A 109 15.87 -11.61 2.12
N GLY A 110 16.63 -10.63 2.63
CA GLY A 110 16.98 -10.59 4.05
C GLY A 110 15.75 -10.37 4.94
N LEU A 111 14.73 -9.70 4.43
CA LEU A 111 13.46 -9.51 5.15
C LEU A 111 12.67 -10.81 5.21
N ALA A 112 12.55 -11.51 4.08
CA ALA A 112 11.89 -12.81 3.99
C ALA A 112 12.55 -13.85 4.90
N ALA A 113 13.88 -13.98 4.81
CA ALA A 113 14.66 -14.94 5.59
C ALA A 113 14.53 -14.76 7.11
N ARG A 114 14.32 -13.52 7.57
CA ARG A 114 14.25 -13.17 9.01
C ARG A 114 12.82 -13.00 9.52
N GLY A 115 11.82 -13.23 8.68
CA GLY A 115 10.41 -13.07 9.06
C GLY A 115 9.94 -11.63 9.22
N LEU A 116 10.68 -10.65 8.69
CA LEU A 116 10.39 -9.22 8.81
C LEU A 116 9.26 -8.72 7.91
N ILE A 117 8.80 -9.55 6.98
CA ILE A 117 7.64 -9.30 6.11
C ILE A 117 6.71 -10.51 6.17
N GLY A 118 5.42 -10.32 5.89
CA GLY A 118 4.41 -11.36 5.74
C GLY A 118 4.01 -11.59 4.28
N GLY A 119 4.29 -10.61 3.42
CA GLY A 119 4.01 -10.70 1.99
C GLY A 119 4.81 -9.72 1.15
N ILE A 120 4.72 -9.94 -0.16
CA ILE A 120 5.28 -9.08 -1.20
C ILE A 120 4.18 -8.63 -2.15
N PHE A 121 4.35 -7.45 -2.72
CA PHE A 121 3.50 -6.92 -3.78
C PHE A 121 4.31 -6.82 -5.08
N VAL A 122 3.79 -7.45 -6.15
CA VAL A 122 4.44 -7.47 -7.46
C VAL A 122 3.64 -6.68 -8.49
N SER A 123 4.35 -5.96 -9.35
CA SER A 123 3.78 -5.09 -10.39
C SER A 123 4.70 -4.99 -11.60
N ARG A 124 4.33 -4.14 -12.58
CA ARG A 124 5.16 -3.85 -13.78
C ARG A 124 6.59 -3.45 -13.45
N ARG A 125 6.86 -2.90 -12.26
CA ARG A 125 8.21 -2.48 -11.84
C ARG A 125 9.15 -3.67 -11.68
N ASN A 126 8.66 -4.78 -11.17
CA ASN A 126 9.43 -6.02 -11.01
C ASN A 126 9.81 -6.66 -12.35
N LEU A 127 9.19 -6.19 -13.44
CA LEU A 127 9.33 -6.69 -14.80
C LEU A 127 10.12 -5.74 -15.71
N ALA A 128 10.64 -4.62 -15.20
CA ALA A 128 11.39 -3.64 -15.99
C ALA A 128 12.70 -4.25 -16.54
N GLY A 129 12.67 -4.68 -17.80
CA GLY A 129 13.78 -5.35 -18.46
C GLY A 129 13.87 -6.86 -18.19
N ARG A 130 12.81 -7.47 -17.66
CA ARG A 130 12.79 -8.87 -17.21
C ARG A 130 11.65 -9.67 -17.86
N THR A 131 11.75 -10.99 -17.83
CA THR A 131 10.74 -11.93 -18.34
C THR A 131 9.76 -12.37 -17.25
N VAL A 132 8.68 -13.01 -17.68
CA VAL A 132 7.66 -13.59 -16.78
C VAL A 132 8.23 -14.75 -15.97
N GLU A 133 9.09 -15.53 -16.63
CA GLU A 133 9.81 -16.66 -16.06
C GLU A 133 10.75 -16.19 -14.95
N GLU A 134 11.47 -15.09 -15.16
CA GLU A 134 12.35 -14.50 -14.15
C GLU A 134 11.58 -14.05 -12.91
N LEU A 135 10.40 -13.42 -13.06
CA LEU A 135 9.56 -13.06 -11.91
C LEU A 135 9.03 -14.31 -11.19
N ARG A 136 8.60 -15.34 -11.93
CA ARG A 136 8.14 -16.61 -11.35
C ARG A 136 9.24 -17.28 -10.53
N ASP A 137 10.46 -17.35 -11.07
CA ASP A 137 11.59 -17.98 -10.41
C ASP A 137 12.07 -17.15 -9.20
N GLU A 138 11.97 -15.83 -9.27
CA GLU A 138 12.18 -14.94 -8.14
C GLU A 138 11.19 -15.18 -7.00
N ILE A 139 9.89 -15.26 -7.31
CA ILE A 139 8.86 -15.58 -6.32
C ILE A 139 9.15 -16.94 -5.68
N ARG A 140 9.46 -17.97 -6.48
CA ARG A 140 9.85 -19.29 -5.97
C ARG A 140 11.06 -19.23 -5.04
N ARG A 141 12.10 -18.48 -5.42
CA ARG A 141 13.29 -18.31 -4.61
C ARG A 141 12.98 -17.66 -3.25
N LEU A 142 12.10 -16.66 -3.22
CA LEU A 142 11.64 -16.05 -1.96
C LEU A 142 10.83 -17.03 -1.09
N GLN A 143 10.01 -17.88 -1.70
CA GLN A 143 9.31 -18.95 -0.98
C GLN A 143 10.28 -20.01 -0.44
N ASP A 144 11.31 -20.37 -1.19
CA ASP A 144 12.33 -21.30 -0.71
C ASP A 144 13.14 -20.70 0.44
N ILE A 145 13.47 -19.41 0.39
CA ILE A 145 14.09 -18.71 1.52
C ILE A 145 13.23 -18.83 2.79
N ARG A 146 11.91 -18.63 2.68
CA ARG A 146 10.97 -18.82 3.81
C ARG A 146 10.99 -20.24 4.36
N ARG A 147 10.90 -21.21 3.45
CA ARG A 147 10.87 -22.64 3.79
C ARG A 147 12.13 -23.07 4.54
N HIS A 148 13.31 -22.67 4.07
CA HIS A 148 14.59 -22.97 4.73
C HIS A 148 14.72 -22.30 6.10
N ALA A 149 14.08 -21.14 6.28
CA ALA A 149 14.04 -20.45 7.56
C ALA A 149 12.98 -21.01 8.53
N GLY A 150 12.18 -22.00 8.14
CA GLY A 150 11.10 -22.54 8.97
C GLY A 150 9.96 -21.54 9.19
N LEU A 151 9.78 -20.59 8.27
CA LEU A 151 8.78 -19.52 8.37
C LEU A 151 7.60 -19.79 7.44
N PRO A 152 6.39 -19.27 7.75
CA PRO A 152 5.26 -19.35 6.84
C PRO A 152 5.57 -18.76 5.46
N PRO A 153 4.95 -19.30 4.39
CA PRO A 153 5.13 -18.78 3.03
C PRO A 153 4.73 -17.30 2.93
N LEU A 154 5.36 -16.58 2.01
CA LEU A 154 4.98 -15.21 1.70
C LEU A 154 3.63 -15.19 1.01
N ARG A 155 2.77 -14.26 1.41
CA ARG A 155 1.64 -13.82 0.59
C ARG A 155 2.17 -13.03 -0.59
N VAL A 156 1.78 -13.39 -1.80
CA VAL A 156 2.21 -12.69 -3.03
C VAL A 156 1.00 -12.00 -3.61
N ALA A 157 0.99 -10.67 -3.60
CA ALA A 157 -0.13 -9.85 -4.04
C ALA A 157 0.18 -9.13 -5.35
N ALA A 158 -0.87 -8.89 -6.15
CA ALA A 158 -0.81 -8.05 -7.33
C ALA A 158 -2.12 -7.29 -7.55
N ASP A 159 -2.06 -6.20 -8.30
CA ASP A 159 -3.24 -5.47 -8.81
C ASP A 159 -3.54 -5.91 -10.25
N GLN A 160 -4.40 -6.92 -10.40
CA GLN A 160 -4.85 -7.41 -11.70
C GLN A 160 -6.39 -7.42 -11.75
N GLU A 161 -6.96 -6.22 -11.86
CA GLU A 161 -8.41 -6.00 -11.97
C GLU A 161 -8.93 -6.26 -13.39
N GLY A 162 -8.07 -6.15 -14.40
CA GLY A 162 -8.43 -6.11 -15.80
C GLY A 162 -8.54 -4.68 -16.34
N GLY A 163 -8.57 -4.54 -17.67
CA GLY A 163 -8.69 -3.24 -18.33
C GLY A 163 -7.50 -2.30 -18.04
N ILE A 164 -7.78 -1.16 -17.40
CA ILE A 164 -6.77 -0.13 -17.15
C ILE A 164 -5.88 -0.43 -15.94
N VAL A 165 -6.35 -1.28 -15.00
CA VAL A 165 -5.58 -1.72 -13.83
C VAL A 165 -5.19 -3.19 -13.99
N SER A 166 -4.27 -3.42 -14.91
CA SER A 166 -3.66 -4.72 -15.17
C SER A 166 -2.15 -4.61 -14.98
N LYS A 167 -1.69 -4.59 -13.73
CA LYS A 167 -0.29 -4.27 -13.37
C LYS A 167 0.70 -5.36 -13.76
N LEU A 168 0.26 -6.49 -14.29
CA LEU A 168 1.15 -7.52 -14.86
C LEU A 168 0.97 -7.68 -16.37
N SER A 169 0.17 -6.84 -17.04
CA SER A 169 0.09 -6.82 -18.51
C SER A 169 1.20 -5.98 -19.15
N PRO A 170 1.70 -6.35 -20.36
CA PRO A 170 1.18 -7.39 -21.26
C PRO A 170 1.69 -8.81 -20.99
N TRP A 171 2.52 -9.01 -19.97
CA TRP A 171 3.07 -10.32 -19.62
C TRP A 171 2.02 -11.36 -19.25
N LEU A 172 0.98 -10.92 -18.53
CA LEU A 172 -0.30 -11.63 -18.45
C LEU A 172 -1.30 -10.99 -19.43
N PRO A 173 -2.23 -11.80 -19.99
CA PRO A 173 -3.32 -11.29 -20.83
C PRO A 173 -4.03 -10.12 -20.16
N ASN A 174 -4.20 -9.02 -20.90
CA ASN A 174 -5.04 -7.93 -20.42
C ASN A 174 -6.51 -8.31 -20.62
N ARG A 175 -7.12 -8.94 -19.61
CA ARG A 175 -8.53 -9.35 -19.70
C ARG A 175 -9.46 -8.14 -19.47
N PRO A 176 -10.72 -8.23 -19.90
CA PRO A 176 -11.73 -7.22 -19.58
C PRO A 176 -11.87 -7.01 -18.06
N PRO A 177 -12.17 -5.79 -17.60
CA PRO A 177 -12.50 -5.55 -16.20
C PRO A 177 -13.90 -6.11 -15.86
N PRO A 178 -14.21 -6.42 -14.58
CA PRO A 178 -15.55 -6.83 -14.15
C PRO A 178 -16.67 -5.85 -14.54
N SER A 179 -16.36 -4.56 -14.71
CA SER A 179 -17.31 -3.55 -15.19
C SER A 179 -17.85 -3.81 -16.59
N ALA A 180 -17.14 -4.55 -17.43
CA ALA A 180 -17.61 -4.96 -18.75
C ALA A 180 -18.82 -5.91 -18.70
N LEU A 181 -19.07 -6.54 -17.54
CA LEU A 181 -20.16 -7.51 -17.34
C LEU A 181 -21.44 -6.87 -16.82
N ALA A 182 -21.40 -5.61 -16.38
CA ALA A 182 -22.51 -4.97 -15.66
C ALA A 182 -23.82 -4.93 -16.46
N GLY A 183 -23.75 -4.83 -17.79
CA GLY A 183 -24.90 -4.77 -18.70
C GLY A 183 -25.50 -6.14 -19.08
N MET A 184 -24.86 -7.25 -18.72
CA MET A 184 -25.33 -8.60 -19.09
C MET A 184 -26.61 -8.98 -18.32
N PRO A 185 -27.48 -9.86 -18.86
CA PRO A 185 -28.61 -10.42 -18.11
C PRO A 185 -28.14 -11.10 -16.81
N PRO A 186 -28.88 -11.02 -15.68
CA PRO A 186 -28.41 -11.50 -14.38
C PRO A 186 -27.89 -12.96 -14.36
N GLY A 187 -28.56 -13.88 -15.06
CA GLY A 187 -28.15 -15.29 -15.13
C GLY A 187 -26.81 -15.49 -15.84
N GLU A 188 -26.62 -14.83 -16.99
CA GLU A 188 -25.37 -14.88 -17.76
C GLU A 188 -24.24 -14.12 -17.06
N ARG A 189 -24.56 -12.98 -16.46
CA ARG A 189 -23.63 -12.10 -15.76
C ARG A 189 -22.86 -12.83 -14.67
N ARG A 190 -23.56 -13.62 -13.83
CA ARG A 190 -22.93 -14.38 -12.73
C ARG A 190 -21.96 -15.43 -13.26
N ALA A 191 -22.36 -16.19 -14.28
CA ALA A 191 -21.50 -17.20 -14.89
C ALA A 191 -20.26 -16.57 -15.56
N ALA A 192 -20.44 -15.47 -16.27
CA ALA A 192 -19.36 -14.72 -16.91
C ALA A 192 -18.39 -14.12 -15.88
N ALA A 193 -18.90 -13.56 -14.78
CA ALA A 193 -18.07 -13.00 -13.72
C ALA A 193 -17.20 -14.06 -13.04
N ARG A 194 -17.77 -15.24 -12.74
CA ARG A 194 -17.02 -16.37 -12.20
C ARG A 194 -15.97 -16.91 -13.17
N ALA A 195 -16.31 -16.98 -14.46
CA ALA A 195 -15.35 -17.37 -15.50
C ALA A 195 -14.19 -16.36 -15.60
N LEU A 196 -14.48 -15.06 -15.59
CA LEU A 196 -13.46 -14.01 -15.60
C LEU A 196 -12.56 -14.07 -14.36
N GLY A 197 -13.13 -14.32 -13.18
CA GLY A 197 -12.39 -14.52 -11.93
C GLY A 197 -11.42 -15.70 -12.03
N ARG A 198 -11.89 -16.86 -12.51
CA ARG A 198 -11.03 -18.04 -12.74
C ARG A 198 -9.90 -17.75 -13.72
N ASP A 199 -10.20 -17.00 -14.76
CA ASP A 199 -9.27 -16.67 -15.81
C ASP A 199 -8.13 -15.76 -15.30
N HIS A 200 -8.46 -14.70 -14.56
CA HIS A 200 -7.45 -13.92 -13.84
C HIS A 200 -6.69 -14.76 -12.82
N GLY A 201 -7.41 -15.61 -12.08
CA GLY A 201 -6.85 -16.47 -11.06
C GLY A 201 -5.80 -17.44 -11.60
N ARG A 202 -6.06 -18.08 -12.76
CA ARG A 202 -5.10 -18.96 -13.45
C ARG A 202 -3.86 -18.21 -13.90
N ASP A 203 -4.03 -17.03 -14.49
CA ASP A 203 -2.92 -16.20 -14.96
C ASP A 203 -2.00 -15.82 -13.79
N LEU A 204 -2.58 -15.35 -12.69
CA LEU A 204 -1.87 -14.97 -11.47
C LEU A 204 -1.19 -16.16 -10.80
N ARG A 205 -1.92 -17.27 -10.62
CA ARG A 205 -1.39 -18.49 -10.01
C ARG A 205 -0.22 -19.06 -10.80
N SER A 206 -0.21 -18.89 -12.12
CA SER A 206 0.92 -19.30 -12.98
C SER A 206 2.24 -18.60 -12.64
N LEU A 207 2.20 -17.46 -11.93
CA LEU A 207 3.38 -16.72 -11.46
C LEU A 207 3.71 -17.00 -9.99
N GLY A 208 2.84 -17.70 -9.27
CA GLY A 208 2.93 -17.85 -7.81
C GLY A 208 2.28 -16.71 -7.03
N VAL A 209 1.47 -15.86 -7.69
CA VAL A 209 0.62 -14.87 -6.99
C VAL A 209 -0.50 -15.59 -6.27
N THR A 210 -0.72 -15.24 -4.99
CA THR A 210 -1.72 -15.87 -4.11
C THR A 210 -2.84 -14.92 -3.70
N ILE A 211 -2.68 -13.61 -3.90
CA ILE A 211 -3.67 -12.58 -3.58
C ILE A 211 -3.84 -11.68 -4.80
N ASN A 212 -5.08 -11.44 -5.19
CA ASN A 212 -5.40 -10.38 -6.14
C ASN A 212 -6.10 -9.25 -5.40
N PHE A 213 -5.60 -8.03 -5.58
CA PHE A 213 -6.27 -6.82 -5.12
C PHE A 213 -7.43 -6.44 -6.06
N ALA A 214 -8.41 -7.34 -6.16
CA ALA A 214 -9.64 -7.22 -6.93
C ALA A 214 -10.71 -8.15 -6.33
N PRO A 215 -12.01 -7.84 -6.47
CA PRO A 215 -12.59 -6.79 -7.32
C PRO A 215 -12.77 -5.42 -6.63
N VAL A 216 -13.01 -4.39 -7.44
CA VAL A 216 -13.44 -3.05 -6.99
C VAL A 216 -14.95 -3.06 -6.73
N LEU A 217 -15.35 -2.66 -5.52
CA LEU A 217 -16.73 -2.56 -5.05
C LEU A 217 -17.21 -1.11 -4.91
N ASP A 218 -16.34 -0.14 -5.19
CA ASP A 218 -16.72 1.26 -5.25
C ASP A 218 -17.85 1.45 -6.27
N LEU A 219 -18.88 2.21 -5.88
CA LEU A 219 -20.03 2.48 -6.75
C LEU A 219 -19.69 3.55 -7.78
N ARG A 220 -20.07 3.32 -9.03
CA ARG A 220 -19.99 4.36 -10.06
C ARG A 220 -21.02 5.44 -9.75
N THR A 221 -20.58 6.68 -9.65
CA THR A 221 -21.45 7.84 -9.48
C THR A 221 -21.60 8.57 -10.80
N ASP A 222 -22.67 9.39 -10.93
CA ASP A 222 -22.88 10.25 -12.10
C ASP A 222 -22.01 11.51 -12.08
N ARG A 223 -21.06 11.59 -11.13
CA ARG A 223 -20.13 12.71 -11.01
C ARG A 223 -19.20 12.73 -12.22
N ALA A 224 -19.01 13.91 -12.80
CA ALA A 224 -18.00 14.11 -13.83
C ALA A 224 -16.61 13.74 -13.27
N PRO A 225 -15.77 13.02 -14.04
CA PRO A 225 -14.41 12.70 -13.61
C PRO A 225 -13.66 13.98 -13.25
N ASP A 226 -12.98 13.98 -12.10
CA ASP A 226 -12.07 15.07 -11.75
C ASP A 226 -10.90 15.07 -12.74
N PRO A 227 -10.61 16.20 -13.43
CA PRO A 227 -9.44 16.30 -14.29
C PRO A 227 -8.11 16.03 -13.57
N LEU A 228 -8.09 16.10 -12.24
CA LEU A 228 -6.92 15.79 -11.41
C LEU A 228 -6.91 14.35 -10.85
N ASP A 229 -7.88 13.51 -11.21
CA ASP A 229 -7.88 12.07 -10.91
C ASP A 229 -7.09 11.31 -11.98
N PHE A 230 -5.81 11.06 -11.70
CA PHE A 230 -4.90 10.39 -12.62
C PHE A 230 -4.65 8.92 -12.22
N ASN A 231 -4.78 8.60 -10.94
CA ASN A 231 -4.39 7.31 -10.39
C ASN A 231 -5.58 6.49 -9.89
N SER A 232 -6.57 7.13 -9.25
CA SER A 232 -7.71 6.41 -8.66
C SER A 232 -8.65 5.91 -9.76
N LEU A 233 -9.07 6.81 -10.68
CA LEU A 233 -9.88 6.52 -11.87
C LEU A 233 -11.10 5.62 -11.58
N ILE A 234 -11.73 5.80 -10.41
CA ILE A 234 -12.79 4.89 -9.91
C ILE A 234 -13.94 4.77 -10.90
N ALA A 235 -14.36 5.87 -11.54
CA ALA A 235 -15.43 5.86 -12.53
C ALA A 235 -15.19 4.86 -13.70
N ARG A 236 -13.93 4.57 -14.04
CA ARG A 236 -13.55 3.60 -15.09
C ARG A 236 -13.39 2.17 -14.58
N ARG A 237 -13.23 1.99 -13.27
CA ARG A 237 -12.99 0.70 -12.59
C ARG A 237 -14.26 0.12 -11.96
N ALA A 238 -15.13 1.00 -11.47
CA ALA A 238 -16.38 0.66 -10.81
C ALA A 238 -17.30 -0.14 -11.73
N ILE A 239 -17.85 -1.23 -11.19
CA ILE A 239 -18.68 -2.18 -11.94
C ILE A 239 -19.98 -1.49 -12.40
N SER A 240 -20.71 -0.89 -11.46
CA SER A 240 -22.00 -0.25 -11.68
C SER A 240 -22.24 0.84 -10.62
N GLY A 241 -23.28 1.66 -10.81
CA GLY A 241 -23.82 2.52 -9.75
C GLY A 241 -24.87 1.83 -8.89
N ASP A 242 -25.37 0.67 -9.32
CA ASP A 242 -26.33 -0.14 -8.55
C ASP A 242 -25.59 -1.09 -7.58
N PRO A 243 -25.76 -0.92 -6.25
CA PRO A 243 -25.13 -1.78 -5.24
C PRO A 243 -25.39 -3.28 -5.41
N ALA A 244 -26.58 -3.67 -5.90
CA ALA A 244 -26.92 -5.08 -6.11
C ALA A 244 -26.12 -5.66 -7.27
N VAL A 245 -26.01 -4.92 -8.38
CA VAL A 245 -25.21 -5.34 -9.54
C VAL A 245 -23.73 -5.47 -9.17
N VAL A 246 -23.19 -4.51 -8.41
CA VAL A 246 -21.81 -4.57 -7.93
C VAL A 246 -21.60 -5.81 -7.06
N GLY A 247 -22.48 -6.05 -6.08
CA GLY A 247 -22.40 -7.20 -5.19
C GLY A 247 -22.42 -8.53 -5.94
N ASP A 248 -23.37 -8.71 -6.86
CA ASP A 248 -23.53 -9.96 -7.63
C ASP A 248 -22.32 -10.27 -8.52
N VAL A 249 -21.80 -9.27 -9.23
CA VAL A 249 -20.62 -9.44 -10.10
C VAL A 249 -19.38 -9.70 -9.25
N ALA A 250 -19.18 -8.91 -8.19
CA ALA A 250 -18.02 -9.01 -7.33
C ALA A 250 -17.96 -10.35 -6.60
N ALA A 251 -19.10 -10.84 -6.08
CA ALA A 251 -19.16 -12.13 -5.39
C ALA A 251 -18.80 -13.28 -6.32
N ALA A 252 -19.39 -13.31 -7.53
CA ALA A 252 -19.11 -14.35 -8.51
C ALA A 252 -17.66 -14.31 -9.01
N TYR A 253 -17.12 -13.11 -9.24
CA TYR A 253 -15.71 -12.93 -9.60
C TYR A 253 -14.76 -13.38 -8.48
N ALA A 254 -15.07 -13.04 -7.23
CA ALA A 254 -14.33 -13.47 -6.06
C ALA A 254 -14.30 -15.00 -5.92
N ASP A 255 -15.45 -15.67 -6.13
CA ASP A 255 -15.52 -17.14 -6.17
C ASP A 255 -14.59 -17.71 -7.25
N GLY A 256 -14.58 -17.10 -8.44
CA GLY A 256 -13.74 -17.53 -9.55
C GLY A 256 -12.24 -17.43 -9.23
N LEU A 257 -11.81 -16.37 -8.56
CA LEU A 257 -10.41 -16.25 -8.08
C LEU A 257 -10.09 -17.32 -7.02
N ALA A 258 -11.01 -17.53 -6.07
CA ALA A 258 -10.82 -18.49 -5.00
C ALA A 258 -10.70 -19.93 -5.54
N GLU A 259 -11.44 -20.29 -6.60
CA GLU A 259 -11.35 -21.59 -7.29
C GLU A 259 -9.96 -21.92 -7.84
N THR A 260 -9.08 -20.92 -8.01
CA THR A 260 -7.71 -21.12 -8.50
C THR A 260 -6.67 -20.98 -7.39
N GLY A 261 -7.09 -20.91 -6.13
CA GLY A 261 -6.23 -20.66 -4.99
C GLY A 261 -5.63 -19.25 -4.97
N VAL A 262 -6.34 -18.27 -5.52
CA VAL A 262 -6.00 -16.84 -5.43
C VAL A 262 -7.05 -16.14 -4.57
N GLN A 263 -6.64 -15.57 -3.44
CA GLN A 263 -7.57 -14.88 -2.55
C GLN A 263 -8.00 -13.54 -3.17
N PRO A 264 -9.32 -13.26 -3.25
CA PRO A 264 -9.83 -11.97 -3.69
C PRO A 264 -9.67 -10.94 -2.58
N THR A 265 -9.55 -9.66 -2.96
CA THR A 265 -9.56 -8.54 -2.01
C THR A 265 -10.57 -7.51 -2.49
N VAL A 266 -11.64 -7.32 -1.73
CA VAL A 266 -12.65 -6.32 -2.03
C VAL A 266 -12.15 -4.93 -1.61
N LYS A 267 -12.31 -3.94 -2.50
CA LYS A 267 -11.76 -2.60 -2.29
C LYS A 267 -12.57 -1.47 -2.94
N HIS A 268 -12.49 -0.23 -2.48
CA HIS A 268 -11.71 0.24 -1.32
C HIS A 268 -12.69 0.73 -0.26
N PHE A 269 -12.83 -0.01 0.84
CA PHE A 269 -13.75 0.38 1.90
C PHE A 269 -13.30 1.73 2.50
N PRO A 270 -14.18 2.70 2.76
CA PRO A 270 -15.65 2.63 2.86
C PRO A 270 -16.46 2.85 1.56
N GLY A 271 -15.82 2.83 0.38
CA GLY A 271 -16.45 3.14 -0.91
C GLY A 271 -15.96 4.49 -1.44
N LEU A 272 -14.93 4.47 -2.28
CA LEU A 272 -14.30 5.68 -2.83
C LEU A 272 -15.06 6.26 -4.05
N GLY A 273 -16.15 5.65 -4.49
CA GLY A 273 -16.97 6.13 -5.61
C GLY A 273 -17.55 7.54 -5.41
N ARG A 274 -17.77 7.94 -4.15
CA ARG A 274 -18.22 9.29 -3.75
C ARG A 274 -17.09 10.29 -3.62
N VAL A 275 -15.85 9.83 -3.57
CA VAL A 275 -14.69 10.68 -3.41
C VAL A 275 -14.40 11.36 -4.73
N GLY A 276 -14.40 12.69 -4.69
CA GLY A 276 -14.26 13.52 -5.86
C GLY A 276 -12.83 13.84 -6.28
N THR A 277 -11.83 13.40 -5.52
CA THR A 277 -10.42 13.75 -5.68
C THR A 277 -9.55 12.50 -5.63
N ASP A 278 -8.35 12.56 -6.22
CA ASP A 278 -7.42 11.44 -6.18
C ASP A 278 -6.81 11.25 -4.78
N THR A 279 -7.18 10.17 -4.09
CA THR A 279 -6.68 9.86 -2.74
C THR A 279 -5.19 9.51 -2.72
N HIS A 280 -4.55 9.30 -3.88
CA HIS A 280 -3.09 9.16 -3.95
C HIS A 280 -2.37 10.46 -3.59
N HIS A 281 -3.02 11.61 -3.82
CA HIS A 281 -2.38 12.93 -3.74
C HIS A 281 -3.08 13.88 -2.77
N PHE A 282 -4.40 13.78 -2.62
CA PHE A 282 -5.20 14.75 -1.89
C PHE A 282 -5.99 14.09 -0.77
N ARG A 283 -6.10 14.79 0.36
CA ARG A 283 -7.01 14.39 1.44
C ARG A 283 -8.44 14.45 0.92
N ALA A 284 -9.24 13.45 1.29
CA ALA A 284 -10.64 13.38 0.95
C ALA A 284 -11.48 13.03 2.18
N ALA A 285 -12.76 13.39 2.13
CA ALA A 285 -13.75 13.03 3.13
C ALA A 285 -15.05 12.57 2.47
N ILE A 286 -15.72 11.61 3.11
CA ILE A 286 -17.10 11.23 2.83
C ILE A 286 -17.96 11.86 3.91
N GLY A 287 -18.89 12.73 3.50
CA GLY A 287 -19.79 13.47 4.39
C GLY A 287 -21.15 12.80 4.58
N ASP A 288 -21.45 11.77 3.78
CA ASP A 288 -22.72 11.05 3.83
C ASP A 288 -22.95 10.40 5.21
N SER A 289 -24.22 10.25 5.57
CA SER A 289 -24.61 9.61 6.83
C SER A 289 -24.25 8.12 6.84
N ARG A 290 -24.04 7.56 8.03
CA ARG A 290 -23.82 6.12 8.19
C ARG A 290 -24.97 5.29 7.60
N GLU A 291 -26.22 5.72 7.79
CA GLU A 291 -27.40 5.03 7.25
C GLU A 291 -27.41 5.00 5.72
N THR A 292 -27.02 6.11 5.08
CA THR A 292 -26.84 6.16 3.63
C THR A 292 -25.78 5.14 3.21
N LEU A 293 -24.62 5.13 3.84
CA LEU A 293 -23.54 4.23 3.46
C LEU A 293 -23.89 2.75 3.68
N GLU A 294 -24.56 2.41 4.79
CA GLU A 294 -25.06 1.05 5.05
C GLU A 294 -26.06 0.58 3.98
N SER A 295 -26.94 1.47 3.51
CA SER A 295 -27.95 1.14 2.50
C SER A 295 -27.42 1.15 1.07
N THR A 296 -26.28 1.81 0.80
CA THR A 296 -25.68 1.91 -0.55
C THR A 296 -24.27 1.32 -0.63
N ASP A 297 -23.25 2.08 -0.25
CA ASP A 297 -21.84 1.85 -0.59
C ASP A 297 -21.28 0.62 0.12
N TRP A 298 -21.77 0.33 1.31
CA TRP A 298 -21.32 -0.79 2.14
C TRP A 298 -22.05 -2.09 1.81
N ARG A 299 -23.22 -2.01 1.16
CA ARG A 299 -24.02 -3.16 0.77
C ARG A 299 -23.23 -4.19 -0.06
N PRO A 300 -22.48 -3.83 -1.13
CA PRO A 300 -21.70 -4.81 -1.87
C PRO A 300 -20.58 -5.43 -1.02
N PHE A 301 -19.93 -4.66 -0.14
CA PHE A 301 -18.87 -5.19 0.74
C PHE A 301 -19.43 -6.25 1.68
N ARG A 302 -20.52 -5.93 2.39
CA ARG A 302 -21.19 -6.88 3.29
C ARG A 302 -21.68 -8.12 2.56
N HIS A 303 -22.21 -7.96 1.35
CA HIS A 303 -22.68 -9.09 0.53
C HIS A 303 -21.53 -10.05 0.18
N VAL A 304 -20.41 -9.53 -0.34
CA VAL A 304 -19.28 -10.37 -0.75
C VAL A 304 -18.61 -11.00 0.48
N LEU A 305 -18.35 -10.24 1.55
CA LEU A 305 -17.67 -10.74 2.73
C LEU A 305 -18.49 -11.80 3.51
N ALA A 306 -19.82 -11.70 3.51
CA ALA A 306 -20.68 -12.72 4.10
C ALA A 306 -20.66 -14.04 3.32
N GLY A 307 -20.47 -13.99 2.00
CA GLY A 307 -20.38 -15.18 1.13
C GLY A 307 -18.96 -15.73 0.95
N ASN A 308 -17.93 -14.91 1.18
CA ASN A 308 -16.51 -15.27 1.04
C ASN A 308 -15.72 -14.88 2.30
N PRO A 309 -15.71 -15.73 3.34
CA PRO A 309 -14.98 -15.44 4.58
C PRO A 309 -13.45 -15.40 4.40
N GLN A 310 -12.94 -15.92 3.28
CA GLN A 310 -11.53 -15.93 2.89
C GLN A 310 -11.12 -14.73 2.02
N ALA A 311 -12.08 -13.89 1.61
CA ALA A 311 -11.75 -12.64 0.94
C ALA A 311 -10.97 -11.74 1.89
N LEU A 312 -10.20 -10.81 1.34
CA LEU A 312 -9.58 -9.72 2.09
C LEU A 312 -10.44 -8.46 1.94
N LEU A 313 -10.44 -7.60 2.95
CA LEU A 313 -11.02 -6.26 2.88
C LEU A 313 -9.90 -5.22 2.86
N MET A 314 -9.78 -4.47 1.76
CA MET A 314 -8.86 -3.34 1.70
C MET A 314 -9.55 -2.05 2.14
N VAL A 315 -8.92 -1.33 3.06
CA VAL A 315 -9.42 -0.06 3.61
C VAL A 315 -8.62 1.10 3.06
N GLY A 316 -9.31 1.99 2.34
CA GLY A 316 -8.76 3.18 1.70
C GLY A 316 -8.48 4.36 2.64
N HIS A 317 -7.86 5.38 2.09
CA HIS A 317 -7.37 6.55 2.82
C HIS A 317 -8.30 7.76 2.69
N VAL A 318 -9.44 7.70 3.38
CA VAL A 318 -10.47 8.76 3.37
C VAL A 318 -11.00 9.03 4.78
N ILE A 319 -11.35 10.27 5.08
CA ILE A 319 -12.06 10.61 6.32
C ILE A 319 -13.52 10.17 6.18
N LEU A 320 -14.00 9.36 7.11
CA LEU A 320 -15.40 8.96 7.17
C LEU A 320 -16.10 9.78 8.23
N SER A 321 -16.61 10.96 7.84
CA SER A 321 -17.00 12.02 8.78
C SER A 321 -18.05 11.59 9.80
N ALA A 322 -19.00 10.74 9.38
CA ALA A 322 -20.06 10.22 10.23
C ALA A 322 -19.60 9.17 11.27
N VAL A 323 -18.36 8.67 11.17
CA VAL A 323 -17.82 7.62 12.05
C VAL A 323 -16.58 8.10 12.80
N ASP A 324 -15.61 8.68 12.08
CA ASP A 324 -14.39 9.24 12.66
C ASP A 324 -13.91 10.45 11.85
N PRO A 325 -14.19 11.69 12.31
CA PRO A 325 -13.75 12.89 11.60
C PRO A 325 -12.25 13.17 11.75
N ASP A 326 -11.57 12.51 12.71
CA ASP A 326 -10.19 12.83 13.09
C ASP A 326 -9.14 11.97 12.37
N ARG A 327 -9.54 10.82 11.81
CA ARG A 327 -8.65 9.80 11.24
C ARG A 327 -9.15 9.31 9.89
N LEU A 328 -8.21 8.87 9.05
CA LEU A 328 -8.56 8.16 7.82
C LEU A 328 -9.03 6.75 8.17
N ALA A 329 -9.95 6.21 7.37
CA ALA A 329 -10.58 4.91 7.58
C ALA A 329 -9.55 3.79 7.84
N SER A 330 -8.45 3.76 7.08
CA SER A 330 -7.42 2.71 7.13
C SER A 330 -6.66 2.59 8.46
N HIS A 331 -6.69 3.62 9.30
CA HIS A 331 -6.05 3.61 10.62
C HIS A 331 -6.99 4.10 11.74
N SER A 332 -8.30 4.17 11.47
CA SER A 332 -9.30 4.53 12.47
C SER A 332 -9.78 3.29 13.20
N ARG A 333 -9.61 3.26 14.52
CA ARG A 333 -10.21 2.22 15.38
C ARG A 333 -11.73 2.24 15.33
N ARG A 334 -12.38 3.41 15.20
CA ARG A 334 -13.84 3.49 15.08
C ARG A 334 -14.34 2.83 13.80
N VAL A 335 -13.55 2.89 12.73
CA VAL A 335 -13.88 2.27 11.45
C VAL A 335 -13.53 0.77 11.45
N VAL A 336 -12.28 0.41 11.76
CA VAL A 336 -11.83 -0.99 11.66
C VAL A 336 -12.41 -1.84 12.79
N ASP A 337 -12.12 -1.52 14.05
CA ASP A 337 -12.64 -2.28 15.20
C ASP A 337 -14.15 -2.04 15.41
N GLY A 338 -14.62 -0.81 15.26
CA GLY A 338 -16.04 -0.47 15.41
C GLY A 338 -16.93 -1.05 14.30
N VAL A 339 -16.78 -0.56 13.07
CA VAL A 339 -17.67 -0.94 11.96
C VAL A 339 -17.35 -2.35 11.43
N ILE A 340 -16.10 -2.60 11.05
CA ILE A 340 -15.73 -3.85 10.35
C ILE A 340 -15.75 -5.05 11.31
N ARG A 341 -15.06 -4.97 12.46
CA ARG A 341 -14.94 -6.11 13.37
C ARG A 341 -16.20 -6.35 14.20
N ARG A 342 -16.76 -5.31 14.84
CA ARG A 342 -17.89 -5.47 15.76
C ARG A 342 -19.23 -5.43 15.05
N ASP A 343 -19.53 -4.35 14.34
CA ASP A 343 -20.87 -4.16 13.78
C ASP A 343 -21.16 -5.14 12.64
N TRP A 344 -20.19 -5.43 11.78
CA TRP A 344 -20.33 -6.42 10.70
C TRP A 344 -19.94 -7.84 11.10
N GLY A 345 -19.23 -8.02 12.22
CA GLY A 345 -18.73 -9.33 12.64
C GLY A 345 -17.70 -9.93 11.67
N TYR A 346 -16.98 -9.10 10.90
CA TYR A 346 -16.05 -9.60 9.88
C TYR A 346 -14.70 -10.00 10.48
N ASP A 347 -14.41 -11.30 10.45
CA ASP A 347 -13.19 -11.91 11.03
C ASP A 347 -12.21 -12.44 9.96
N GLY A 348 -12.40 -12.03 8.69
CA GLY A 348 -11.42 -12.24 7.62
C GLY A 348 -10.27 -11.23 7.70
N LEU A 349 -9.33 -11.31 6.76
CA LEU A 349 -8.17 -10.43 6.74
C LEU A 349 -8.54 -9.00 6.30
N VAL A 350 -8.01 -8.01 7.02
CA VAL A 350 -8.10 -6.58 6.69
C VAL A 350 -6.72 -6.06 6.30
N VAL A 351 -6.64 -5.39 5.16
CA VAL A 351 -5.41 -4.79 4.63
C VAL A 351 -5.60 -3.28 4.42
N THR A 352 -4.57 -2.48 4.67
CA THR A 352 -4.62 -1.05 4.26
C THR A 352 -4.47 -0.93 2.74
N ASP A 353 -4.97 0.17 2.17
CA ASP A 353 -4.39 0.69 0.94
C ASP A 353 -2.92 1.14 1.17
N ASP A 354 -2.20 1.57 0.14
CA ASP A 354 -0.77 1.89 0.25
C ASP A 354 -0.49 3.05 1.23
N LEU A 355 0.12 2.75 2.37
CA LEU A 355 0.43 3.71 3.43
C LEU A 355 1.40 4.81 3.00
N VAL A 356 2.04 4.67 1.84
CA VAL A 356 2.93 5.67 1.26
C VAL A 356 2.16 6.73 0.43
N MET A 357 0.84 6.57 0.25
CA MET A 357 -0.02 7.59 -0.34
C MET A 357 -0.02 8.88 0.49
N THR A 358 -0.08 10.01 -0.20
CA THR A 358 0.18 11.33 0.39
C THR A 358 -0.68 11.68 1.60
N PRO A 359 -2.01 11.43 1.62
CA PRO A 359 -2.84 11.77 2.77
C PRO A 359 -2.39 11.11 4.08
N VAL A 360 -2.00 9.84 4.02
CA VAL A 360 -1.50 9.09 5.19
C VAL A 360 -0.08 9.50 5.52
N TYR A 361 0.77 9.63 4.50
CA TYR A 361 2.16 10.02 4.69
C TYR A 361 2.28 11.39 5.38
N GLN A 362 1.45 12.36 4.98
CA GLN A 362 1.36 13.70 5.60
C GLN A 362 0.76 13.68 7.00
N TYR A 363 -0.17 12.76 7.30
CA TYR A 363 -0.66 12.54 8.66
C TYR A 363 0.45 12.06 9.60
N GLY A 364 1.41 11.31 9.06
CA GLY A 364 2.60 10.83 9.74
C GLY A 364 2.66 9.30 9.76
N LEU A 365 3.55 8.74 8.93
CA LEU A 365 3.65 7.28 8.71
C LEU A 365 3.77 6.47 10.00
N CYS A 366 4.59 6.88 10.97
CA CYS A 366 4.73 6.12 12.23
C CYS A 366 3.42 6.06 13.02
N ARG A 367 2.71 7.19 13.09
CA ARG A 367 1.43 7.27 13.78
C ARG A 367 0.38 6.43 13.07
N ALA A 368 0.33 6.48 11.74
CA ALA A 368 -0.60 5.69 10.95
C ALA A 368 -0.37 4.18 11.12
N VAL A 369 0.90 3.72 11.13
CA VAL A 369 1.25 2.32 11.36
C VAL A 369 0.80 1.84 12.74
N GLU A 370 1.11 2.60 13.78
CA GLU A 370 0.71 2.27 15.16
C GLU A 370 -0.81 2.25 15.31
N GLU A 371 -1.51 3.28 14.82
CA GLU A 371 -2.97 3.36 14.87
C GLU A 371 -3.64 2.25 14.07
N ALA A 372 -3.11 1.87 12.89
CA ALA A 372 -3.66 0.78 12.07
C ALA A 372 -3.54 -0.59 12.75
N LEU A 373 -2.38 -0.91 13.32
CA LEU A 373 -2.19 -2.16 14.09
C LEU A 373 -3.13 -2.19 15.30
N ASN A 374 -3.22 -1.09 16.04
CA ASN A 374 -4.11 -0.98 17.19
C ASN A 374 -5.60 -0.98 16.84
N ALA A 375 -5.95 -0.57 15.62
CA ALA A 375 -7.30 -0.62 15.08
C ALA A 375 -7.73 -2.04 14.67
N GLY A 376 -6.79 -2.99 14.57
CA GLY A 376 -7.06 -4.38 14.18
C GLY A 376 -6.92 -4.66 12.69
N VAL A 377 -6.12 -3.85 11.98
CA VAL A 377 -5.68 -4.16 10.62
C VAL A 377 -4.65 -5.29 10.67
N ASP A 378 -4.77 -6.27 9.77
CA ASP A 378 -3.90 -7.44 9.75
C ASP A 378 -2.69 -7.28 8.83
N LEU A 379 -2.86 -6.57 7.71
CA LEU A 379 -1.80 -6.34 6.72
C LEU A 379 -1.65 -4.83 6.43
N LEU A 380 -0.42 -4.34 6.51
CA LEU A 380 -0.01 -2.99 6.17
C LEU A 380 0.69 -3.04 4.81
N LEU A 381 0.10 -2.38 3.81
CA LEU A 381 0.63 -2.35 2.45
C LEU A 381 1.57 -1.15 2.26
N MET A 382 2.76 -1.41 1.70
CA MET A 382 3.70 -0.41 1.20
C MET A 382 4.14 -0.84 -0.19
N ALA A 383 3.39 -0.44 -1.21
CA ALA A 383 3.46 -1.08 -2.53
C ALA A 383 4.66 -0.64 -3.38
N PHE A 384 5.27 0.52 -3.07
CA PHE A 384 6.09 1.21 -4.07
C PHE A 384 7.43 1.76 -3.59
N ASP A 385 7.63 1.99 -2.30
CA ASP A 385 8.79 2.73 -1.80
C ASP A 385 9.60 1.93 -0.78
N GLY A 386 10.77 1.45 -1.23
CA GLY A 386 11.68 0.67 -0.40
C GLY A 386 12.27 1.40 0.80
N ALA A 387 12.35 2.73 0.74
CA ALA A 387 12.82 3.52 1.87
C ALA A 387 11.75 3.63 2.97
N GLN A 388 10.47 3.64 2.59
CA GLN A 388 9.38 3.80 3.55
C GLN A 388 9.03 2.51 4.29
N PHE A 389 9.20 1.32 3.70
CA PHE A 389 8.90 0.11 4.46
C PHE A 389 9.87 -0.10 5.63
N TYR A 390 11.15 0.25 5.51
CA TYR A 390 12.08 0.21 6.65
C TYR A 390 11.66 1.20 7.74
N ARG A 391 11.18 2.38 7.34
CA ARG A 391 10.65 3.37 8.27
C ARG A 391 9.42 2.82 8.99
N ALA A 392 8.44 2.29 8.27
CA ALA A 392 7.21 1.73 8.84
C ALA A 392 7.50 0.58 9.83
N MET A 393 8.37 -0.37 9.45
CA MET A 393 8.81 -1.46 10.33
C MET A 393 9.48 -0.93 11.59
N ALA A 394 10.40 0.04 11.46
CA ALA A 394 11.04 0.66 12.62
C ALA A 394 10.03 1.36 13.53
N CYS A 395 9.04 2.07 12.97
CA CYS A 395 7.97 2.69 13.75
C CYS A 395 7.18 1.66 14.57
N ALA A 396 6.80 0.52 13.97
CA ALA A 396 6.09 -0.54 14.68
C ALA A 396 6.95 -1.19 15.78
N MET A 397 8.23 -1.45 15.49
CA MET A 397 9.17 -1.98 16.47
C MET A 397 9.38 -1.03 17.65
N ASP A 398 9.47 0.27 17.39
CA ASP A 398 9.61 1.27 18.45
C ASP A 398 8.31 1.43 19.26
N ALA A 399 7.14 1.36 18.61
CA ALA A 399 5.85 1.31 19.31
C ALA A 399 5.74 0.08 20.22
N ALA A 400 6.17 -1.09 19.73
CA ALA A 400 6.21 -2.32 20.54
C ALA A 400 7.15 -2.18 21.74
N LYS A 401 8.34 -1.62 21.56
CA LYS A 401 9.29 -1.36 22.66
C LYS A 401 8.73 -0.40 23.72
N ARG A 402 7.92 0.58 23.32
CA ARG A 402 7.26 1.52 24.23
C ARG A 402 6.01 0.94 24.90
N GLY A 403 5.50 -0.19 24.42
CA GLY A 403 4.26 -0.78 24.91
C GLY A 403 2.99 -0.12 24.33
N ASP A 404 3.13 0.61 23.22
CA ASP A 404 2.02 1.34 22.60
C ASP A 404 1.13 0.44 21.72
N LEU A 405 1.57 -0.79 21.41
CA LEU A 405 0.78 -1.77 20.66
C LEU A 405 -0.06 -2.63 21.60
N ASN A 406 -1.36 -2.75 21.30
CA ASN A 406 -2.29 -3.55 22.07
C ASN A 406 -2.03 -5.06 21.85
N PRO A 407 -1.62 -5.81 22.89
CA PRO A 407 -1.27 -7.23 22.72
C PRO A 407 -2.47 -8.10 22.32
N ALA A 408 -3.67 -7.80 22.81
CA ALA A 408 -4.88 -8.55 22.46
C ALA A 408 -5.27 -8.33 20.99
N THR A 409 -5.13 -7.10 20.48
CA THR A 409 -5.37 -6.79 19.06
C THR A 409 -4.37 -7.53 18.17
N LEU A 410 -3.08 -7.53 18.52
CA LEU A 410 -2.05 -8.26 17.77
C LEU A 410 -2.26 -9.78 17.82
N ALA A 411 -2.67 -10.33 18.97
CA ALA A 411 -2.98 -11.75 19.10
C ALA A 411 -4.17 -12.17 18.23
N ALA A 412 -5.25 -11.38 18.22
CA ALA A 412 -6.40 -11.64 17.35
C ALA A 412 -6.04 -11.55 15.87
N SER A 413 -5.18 -10.59 15.49
CA SER A 413 -4.68 -10.49 14.12
C SER A 413 -3.80 -11.67 13.73
N ARG A 414 -2.94 -12.13 14.64
CA ARG A 414 -2.14 -13.34 14.46
C ARG A 414 -2.99 -14.56 14.17
N GLU A 415 -4.06 -14.78 14.95
CA GLU A 415 -4.97 -15.90 14.70
C GLU A 415 -5.57 -15.84 13.28
N ARG A 416 -6.03 -14.66 12.85
CA ARG A 416 -6.53 -14.47 11.48
C ARG A 416 -5.47 -14.76 10.42
N LEU A 417 -4.25 -14.26 10.60
CA LEU A 417 -3.13 -14.49 9.68
C LEU A 417 -2.73 -15.97 9.61
N ASP A 418 -2.78 -16.70 10.72
CA ASP A 418 -2.41 -18.11 10.77
C ASP A 418 -3.50 -18.98 10.09
N ARG A 419 -4.79 -18.70 10.36
CA ARG A 419 -5.93 -19.37 9.70
C ARG A 419 -6.00 -19.11 8.19
N ASN A 420 -5.52 -17.95 7.74
CA ASN A 420 -5.48 -17.55 6.32
C ASN A 420 -4.08 -17.73 5.69
N SER A 421 -3.27 -18.65 6.20
CA SER A 421 -1.97 -18.96 5.60
C SER A 421 -2.17 -19.76 4.30
N SER A 422 -1.29 -19.59 3.29
CA SER A 422 -1.47 -20.23 1.98
C SER A 422 -1.34 -21.76 2.01
N GLU A 423 -0.83 -22.34 3.12
CA GLU A 423 -0.82 -23.78 3.36
C GLU A 423 -2.16 -24.30 3.90
N ALA A 424 -2.99 -23.43 4.48
CA ALA A 424 -4.33 -23.74 4.99
C ALA A 424 -5.43 -23.58 3.92
N LEU A 425 -5.09 -23.03 2.76
CA LEU A 425 -6.02 -22.88 1.63
C LEU A 425 -5.92 -24.11 0.71
N PRO A 426 -7.06 -24.74 0.36
CA PRO A 426 -7.09 -26.02 -0.37
C PRO A 426 -6.50 -25.98 -1.78
#